data_AF-A0A2D8XIM8-F1
#
_entry.id   AF-A0A2D8XIM8-F1
#
_cell.length_a   1.000
_cell.length_b   1.000
_cell.length_c   1.000
_cell.angle_alpha   90.00
_cell.angle_beta   90.00
_cell.angle_gamma   90.00
#
_symmetry.space_group_name_H-M   'P 1'
#
loop_
_entity.id
_entity.type
_entity.pdbx_description
1 polymer ?
#
loop_
_entity_poly.entity_id
_entity_poly.type
_entity_poly.pdbx_seq_one_letter_code
_entity_poly.pdbx_strand_id
1 'polypeptide(L)' 'MNGLIRKIVIGKDPKNGMAYFIGMRAGKGEVAAILVDEEHLHRFGKTRYHIYIESEEGTLLWKAVDEMPCVLEFDLNF' A
#
# COMPACT_ATOMS: atom_id res chain seq x y z
N MET A 1 -8.19 6.67 10.02
CA MET A 1 -7.20 5.79 10.71
C MET A 1 -5.89 6.56 10.82
N ASN A 2 -5.29 6.78 12.00
CA ASN A 2 -4.35 7.90 12.23
C ASN A 2 -2.84 7.60 12.03
N GLY A 3 -2.47 6.64 11.17
CA GLY A 3 -1.05 6.32 10.92
C GLY A 3 -0.72 6.30 9.43
N LEU A 4 0.40 6.92 9.03
CA LEU A 4 0.94 6.80 7.68
C LEU A 4 1.47 5.37 7.47
N ILE A 5 0.86 4.59 6.58
CA ILE A 5 1.27 3.21 6.32
C ILE A 5 2.67 3.23 5.68
N ARG A 6 3.63 2.59 6.32
CA ARG A 6 5.02 2.50 5.85
C ARG A 6 5.29 1.22 5.07
N LYS A 7 4.56 0.15 5.37
CA LYS A 7 4.60 -1.11 4.64
C LYS A 7 3.25 -1.82 4.67
N ILE A 8 2.96 -2.52 3.58
CA ILE A 8 1.83 -3.41 3.42
C ILE A 8 2.33 -4.79 2.98
N VAL A 9 1.88 -5.83 3.65
CA VAL A 9 2.08 -7.23 3.24
C VAL A 9 0.73 -7.81 2.87
N ILE A 10 0.58 -8.19 1.60
CA ILE A 10 -0.68 -8.60 0.99
C ILE A 10 -0.71 -10.13 0.90
N GLY A 11 -1.71 -10.76 1.52
CA GLY A 11 -1.90 -12.20 1.48
C GLY A 11 -2.39 -12.75 2.82
N LYS A 12 -3.00 -13.95 2.78
CA LYS A 12 -3.48 -14.67 3.97
C LYS A 12 -2.34 -15.10 4.91
N ASP A 13 -1.19 -15.42 4.33
CA ASP A 13 0.03 -15.76 5.05
C ASP A 13 1.07 -14.66 4.81
N PRO A 14 1.36 -13.81 5.82
CA PRO A 14 2.32 -12.73 5.68
C PRO A 14 3.72 -13.20 5.28
N LYS A 15 4.13 -14.42 5.64
CA LYS A 15 5.46 -14.96 5.31
C LYS A 15 5.62 -15.18 3.81
N ASN A 16 4.54 -15.54 3.14
CA ASN A 16 4.48 -15.79 1.69
C ASN A 16 3.73 -14.66 0.94
N GLY A 17 3.43 -13.56 1.64
CA GLY A 17 2.68 -12.43 1.11
C GLY A 17 3.55 -11.52 0.23
N MET A 18 2.89 -10.74 -0.60
CA MET A 18 3.56 -9.72 -1.42
C MET A 18 3.73 -8.45 -0.60
N ALA A 19 4.98 -8.04 -0.36
CA ALA A 19 5.29 -6.88 0.47
C ALA A 19 5.64 -5.65 -0.38
N TYR A 20 5.18 -4.49 0.07
CA TYR A 20 5.58 -3.18 -0.43
C TYR A 20 5.83 -2.24 0.73
N PHE A 21 6.89 -1.44 0.66
CA PHE A 21 7.22 -0.44 1.68
C PHE A 21 7.71 0.86 1.03
N ILE A 22 7.58 1.98 1.73
CA ILE A 22 7.99 3.30 1.21
C ILE A 22 9.48 3.27 0.84
N GLY A 23 9.83 3.74 -0.36
CA GLY A 23 11.19 3.70 -0.92
C GLY A 23 11.55 2.40 -1.63
N MET A 24 10.69 1.37 -1.60
CA MET A 24 10.93 0.13 -2.35
C MET A 24 10.86 0.39 -3.86
N ARG A 25 11.85 -0.08 -4.62
CA ARG A 25 11.79 -0.07 -6.10
C ARG A 25 10.60 -0.90 -6.61
N ALA A 26 9.76 -0.28 -7.43
CA ALA A 26 8.57 -0.89 -8.00
C ALA A 26 8.23 -0.28 -9.35
N GLY A 27 8.01 -1.12 -10.36
CA GLY A 27 7.80 -0.65 -11.73
C GLY A 27 9.00 0.15 -12.24
N LYS A 28 8.76 1.38 -12.72
CA LYS A 28 9.79 2.33 -13.16
C LYS A 28 10.24 3.31 -12.07
N GLY A 29 9.74 3.16 -10.84
CA GLY A 29 9.91 4.14 -9.77
C GLY A 29 10.14 3.51 -8.41
N GLU A 30 9.81 4.26 -7.37
CA GLU A 30 9.84 3.81 -5.97
C GLU A 30 8.48 4.03 -5.32
N VAL A 31 8.08 3.14 -4.41
CA VAL A 31 6.83 3.28 -3.65
C VAL A 31 6.88 4.56 -2.83
N ALA A 32 5.98 5.49 -3.13
CA ALA A 32 5.95 6.82 -2.55
C ALA A 32 4.90 6.95 -1.43
N ALA A 33 3.76 6.27 -1.59
CA ALA A 33 2.69 6.29 -0.60
C ALA A 33 1.88 4.99 -0.63
N ILE A 34 1.42 4.58 0.54
CA ILE A 34 0.44 3.50 0.72
C ILE A 34 -0.72 4.09 1.50
N LEU A 35 -1.90 4.12 0.91
CA LEU A 35 -3.08 4.78 1.46
C LEU A 35 -4.25 3.83 1.52
N VAL A 36 -5.08 3.96 2.55
CA VAL A 36 -6.42 3.35 2.57
C VAL A 36 -7.37 4.25 1.79
N ASP A 37 -8.19 3.65 0.93
CA ASP A 37 -9.28 4.35 0.25
C ASP A 37 -10.48 4.45 1.21
N GLU A 38 -10.49 5.50 2.02
CA GLU A 38 -11.56 5.73 3.00
C GLU A 38 -12.92 5.96 2.33
N GLU A 39 -12.94 6.51 1.11
CA GLU A 39 -14.19 6.69 0.35
C GLU A 39 -14.78 5.34 -0.04
N HIS A 40 -13.95 4.44 -0.59
CA HIS A 40 -14.38 3.09 -0.96
C HIS A 40 -14.87 2.30 0.26
N LEU A 41 -14.17 2.43 1.38
CA LEU A 41 -14.59 1.83 2.65
C LEU A 41 -15.95 2.37 3.11
N HIS A 42 -16.14 3.69 3.09
CA HIS A 42 -17.38 4.32 3.55
C HIS A 42 -18.57 3.97 2.64
N ARG A 43 -18.37 3.98 1.31
CA ARG A 43 -19.44 3.75 0.33
C ARG A 43 -19.85 2.29 0.20
N PHE A 44 -18.91 1.37 0.31
CA PHE A 44 -19.13 -0.05 -0.02
C PHE A 44 -18.91 -1.01 1.15
N GLY A 45 -18.40 -0.52 2.29
CA GLY A 45 -18.06 -1.37 3.44
C GLY A 45 -16.87 -2.30 3.17
N LYS A 46 -16.07 -2.01 2.14
CA LYS A 46 -14.98 -2.87 1.65
C LYS A 46 -13.66 -2.14 1.70
N THR A 47 -12.64 -2.83 2.18
CA THR A 47 -11.29 -2.25 2.26
C THR A 47 -10.62 -2.27 0.90
N ARG A 48 -10.05 -1.12 0.51
CA ARG A 48 -9.15 -0.97 -0.61
C ARG A 48 -7.91 -0.20 -0.17
N TYR A 49 -6.74 -0.64 -0.61
CA TYR A 49 -5.49 0.11 -0.47
C TYR A 49 -4.96 0.54 -1.82
N HIS A 50 -4.43 1.75 -1.88
CA HIS A 50 -3.73 2.30 -3.03
C HIS A 50 -2.23 2.39 -2.76
N ILE A 51 -1.44 1.89 -3.70
CA ILE A 51 0.02 1.99 -3.69
C ILE A 51 0.42 2.91 -4.83
N TYR A 52 1.05 4.03 -4.49
CA TYR A 52 1.56 5.01 -5.44
C TYR A 52 3.07 4.82 -5.60
N ILE A 53 3.56 5.02 -6.82
CA ILE A 53 5.00 5.10 -7.10
C ILE A 53 5.36 6.49 -7.62
N GLU A 54 6.55 6.95 -7.28
CA GLU A 54 7.18 8.16 -7.82
C GLU A 54 8.23 7.76 -8.86
N SER A 55 8.23 8.46 -10.00
CA SER A 55 9.28 8.35 -11.02
C SER A 55 9.62 9.73 -11.58
N GLU A 56 10.51 9.81 -12.56
CA GLU A 56 10.85 11.07 -13.23
C GLU A 56 9.63 11.73 -13.92
N GLU A 57 8.61 10.94 -14.28
CA GLU A 57 7.36 11.41 -14.89
C GLU A 57 6.34 11.92 -13.83
N GLY A 58 6.66 11.78 -12.53
CA GLY A 58 5.81 12.18 -11.39
C GLY A 58 5.20 11.00 -10.62
N THR A 59 4.25 11.31 -9.73
CA THR A 59 3.51 10.36 -8.90
C THR A 59 2.36 9.70 -9.68
N LEU A 60 2.27 8.37 -9.63
CA LEU A 60 1.17 7.61 -10.25
C LEU A 60 0.60 6.55 -9.31
N LEU A 61 -0.72 6.31 -9.40
CA LEU A 61 -1.36 5.16 -8.76
C LEU A 61 -0.91 3.88 -9.48
N TRP A 62 -0.12 3.06 -8.80
CA TRP A 62 0.47 1.88 -9.41
C TRP A 62 -0.34 0.61 -9.17
N LYS A 63 -0.92 0.48 -7.98
CA LYS A 63 -1.69 -0.71 -7.62
C LYS A 63 -2.86 -0.36 -6.70
N ALA A 64 -4.01 -0.98 -6.97
CA ALA A 64 -5.11 -1.09 -6.04
C ALA A 64 -5.16 -2.51 -5.47
N VAL A 65 -5.41 -2.64 -4.17
CA VAL A 65 -5.51 -3.91 -3.45
C VAL A 65 -6.91 -3.97 -2.85
N ASP A 66 -7.78 -4.75 -3.50
CA ASP A 66 -9.18 -4.89 -3.15
C ASP A 66 -9.44 -6.12 -2.30
N GLU A 67 -10.05 -5.96 -1.13
CA GLU A 67 -10.60 -7.05 -0.30
C GLU A 67 -9.60 -8.17 0.05
N MET A 68 -8.29 -7.87 0.05
CA MET A 68 -7.25 -8.83 0.42
C MET A 68 -6.88 -8.71 1.91
N PRO A 69 -6.62 -9.83 2.60
CA PRO A 69 -5.98 -9.81 3.91
C PRO A 69 -4.62 -9.13 3.82
N CYS A 70 -4.39 -8.16 4.71
CA CYS A 70 -3.16 -7.37 4.73
C CYS A 70 -2.64 -7.20 6.15
N VAL A 71 -1.32 -7.17 6.29
CA VAL A 71 -0.63 -6.63 7.47
C VAL A 71 -0.11 -5.25 7.14
N LEU A 72 -0.41 -4.27 7.99
CA LEU A 72 0.06 -2.88 7.85
C LEU A 72 1.11 -2.60 8.92
N GLU A 73 2.24 -2.04 8.51
CA GLU A 73 3.29 -1.57 9.42
C GLU A 73 3.45 -0.05 9.26
N PHE A 74 3.54 0.65 10.39
CA PHE A 74 3.53 2.12 10.44
C PHE A 74 4.88 2.72 10.86
N ASP A 75 5.79 1.89 11.36
CA ASP A 75 7.15 2.24 11.73
C ASP A 75 8.10 1.16 11.22
N LEU A 76 9.13 1.57 10.48
CA LEU A 76 10.15 0.71 9.92
C LEU A 76 11.50 1.16 10.45
N ASN A 77 11.83 0.73 11.67
CA ASN A 77 13.19 0.82 12.19
C ASN A 77 13.93 -0.44 11.74
N PHE A 78 14.74 -0.30 10.70
CA PHE A 78 15.67 -1.34 10.24
C PHE A 78 16.92 -1.37 11.11
#